data_AF-A0A918CFJ5-F1
#
_entry.id   AF-A0A918CFJ5-F1
#
_cell.length_a   1.000
_cell.length_b   1.000
_cell.length_c   1.000
_cell.angle_alpha   90.00
_cell.angle_beta   90.00
_cell.angle_gamma   90.00
#
_symmetry.space_group_name_H-M   'P 1'
#
loop_
_entity.id
_entity.type
_entity.pdbx_description
1 polymer ?
#
loop_
_entity_poly.entity_id
_entity_poly.type
_entity_poly.pdbx_seq_one_letter_code
_entity_poly.pdbx_strand_id
1 'polypeptide(L)'
;MPEVVTYDGLPAAAGGAHSLRVKRPADAHERVERFLAACTVPAGPATWTFSISAGGDPAATERLAAFAAELLGGPRRTQRIRRDWNVRPEAVPEVLEAIAAESGATTKYGASLATLSQSLPVQLIDPATGDPFAGLSPTAFGGFAVDGYGRGLGVSGIRASYGTAGSALSLWLNLPADERLAPAARHLQDHLPFRLSTKHWRRWQPTRARDGYRSSKLTSPLAG
;
A
#
# COMPACT_ATOMS: atom_id res chain seq x y z
N MET A 1 -28.14 -0.95 -2.65
CA MET A 1 -26.86 -0.88 -1.94
C MET A 1 -26.34 -2.30 -1.75
N PRO A 2 -25.24 -2.67 -2.40
CA PRO A 2 -24.63 -4.00 -2.30
C PRO A 2 -23.84 -4.15 -1.00
N GLU A 3 -23.58 -5.39 -0.60
CA GLU A 3 -22.62 -5.72 0.47
C GLU A 3 -21.20 -5.81 -0.08
N VAL A 4 -20.20 -5.57 0.77
CA VAL A 4 -18.78 -5.64 0.40
C VAL A 4 -17.95 -6.10 1.57
N VAL A 5 -16.86 -6.80 1.28
CA VAL A 5 -15.89 -7.20 2.29
C VAL A 5 -14.64 -6.36 2.11
N THR A 6 -14.15 -5.78 3.20
CA THR A 6 -12.88 -5.04 3.17
C THR A 6 -11.78 -5.80 3.88
N TYR A 7 -10.59 -5.75 3.30
CA TYR A 7 -9.34 -6.06 3.99
C TYR A 7 -8.56 -4.75 4.23
N ASP A 8 -8.37 -4.39 5.50
CA ASP A 8 -7.63 -3.17 5.86
C ASP A 8 -6.35 -3.48 6.65
N GLY A 9 -5.23 -3.57 5.92
CA GLY A 9 -3.87 -3.72 6.45
C GLY A 9 -3.15 -2.38 6.67
N LEU A 10 -3.86 -1.37 7.18
CA LEU A 10 -3.30 -0.06 7.53
C LEU A 10 -3.60 0.35 8.99
N PRO A 11 -2.85 1.31 9.55
CA PRO A 11 -1.57 1.88 9.07
C PRO A 11 -0.33 1.13 9.60
N ALA A 12 0.84 1.39 9.00
CA ALA A 12 2.15 0.91 9.49
C ALA A 12 2.39 1.25 10.98
N ALA A 13 1.97 2.44 11.42
CA ALA A 13 2.10 2.90 12.80
C ALA A 13 1.24 2.12 13.82
N ALA A 14 0.23 1.38 13.35
CA ALA A 14 -0.60 0.50 14.16
C ALA A 14 -0.32 -1.00 13.89
N GLY A 15 0.80 -1.31 13.22
CA GLY A 15 1.19 -2.68 12.88
C GLY A 15 0.44 -3.30 11.71
N GLY A 16 -0.30 -2.52 10.92
CA GLY A 16 -1.06 -3.01 9.76
C GLY A 16 -0.20 -3.25 8.52
N ALA A 17 0.90 -2.52 8.35
CA ALA A 17 1.79 -2.72 7.21
C ALA A 17 2.53 -4.06 7.33
N HIS A 18 2.48 -4.84 6.26
CA HIS A 18 3.12 -6.13 6.20
C HIS A 18 4.57 -5.97 5.78
N SER A 19 5.50 -6.33 6.67
CA SER A 19 6.92 -6.40 6.32
C SER A 19 7.12 -7.38 5.17
N LEU A 20 7.83 -6.93 4.13
CA LEU A 20 8.16 -7.77 2.97
C LEU A 20 9.30 -8.76 3.28
N ARG A 21 10.04 -8.54 4.38
CA ARG A 21 11.19 -9.37 4.81
C ARG A 21 12.24 -9.58 3.72
N VAL A 22 12.45 -8.57 2.89
CA VAL A 22 13.48 -8.53 1.85
C VAL A 22 14.51 -7.48 2.22
N LYS A 23 15.80 -7.82 2.06
CA LYS A 23 16.91 -6.92 2.41
C LYS A 23 17.12 -5.83 1.37
N ARG A 24 17.04 -6.16 0.08
CA ARG A 24 17.24 -5.21 -1.02
C ARG A 24 15.92 -4.51 -1.40
N PRO A 25 15.89 -3.17 -1.45
CA PRO A 25 14.72 -2.41 -1.88
C PRO A 25 14.23 -2.77 -3.29
N ALA A 26 15.15 -3.01 -4.24
CA ALA A 26 14.81 -3.39 -5.62
C ALA A 26 14.05 -4.73 -5.69
N ASP A 27 14.53 -5.75 -5.00
CA ASP A 27 13.85 -7.05 -4.92
C ASP A 27 12.46 -6.92 -4.25
N ALA A 28 12.32 -6.04 -3.26
CA ALA A 28 11.04 -5.76 -2.62
C ALA A 28 10.06 -5.07 -3.59
N HIS A 29 10.55 -4.13 -4.39
CA HIS A 29 9.80 -3.47 -5.45
C HIS A 29 9.34 -4.49 -6.49
N GLU A 30 10.23 -5.35 -6.99
CA GLU A 30 9.88 -6.38 -7.97
C GLU A 30 8.78 -7.32 -7.47
N ARG A 31 8.81 -7.74 -6.19
CA ARG A 31 7.75 -8.58 -5.60
C ARG A 31 6.40 -7.86 -5.56
N VAL A 32 6.39 -6.56 -5.26
CA VAL A 32 5.17 -5.75 -5.28
C VAL A 32 4.64 -5.65 -6.72
N GLU A 33 5.50 -5.36 -7.69
CA GLU A 33 5.10 -5.25 -9.10
C GLU A 33 4.53 -6.57 -9.65
N ARG A 34 5.12 -7.72 -9.29
CA ARG A 34 4.56 -9.04 -9.65
C ARG A 34 3.16 -9.25 -9.07
N PHE A 35 2.94 -8.86 -7.80
CA PHE A 35 1.62 -8.91 -7.19
C PHE A 35 0.63 -7.99 -7.90
N LEU A 36 1.03 -6.74 -8.19
CA LEU A 36 0.17 -5.77 -8.88
C LEU A 36 -0.22 -6.27 -10.26
N ALA A 37 0.73 -6.81 -11.03
CA ALA A 37 0.47 -7.36 -12.36
C ALA A 37 -0.49 -8.56 -12.35
N ALA A 38 -0.44 -9.41 -11.32
CA ALA A 38 -1.24 -10.62 -11.25
C ALA A 38 -2.66 -10.41 -10.67
N CYS A 39 -2.83 -9.42 -9.79
CA CYS A 39 -4.06 -9.27 -9.01
C CYS A 39 -4.82 -7.98 -9.27
N THR A 40 -4.25 -7.02 -10.01
CA THR A 40 -4.79 -5.68 -10.08
C THR A 40 -4.71 -5.04 -11.46
N VAL A 41 -5.57 -4.05 -11.68
CA VAL A 41 -5.38 -3.03 -12.73
C VAL A 41 -5.30 -1.64 -12.10
N PRO A 42 -4.47 -0.72 -12.61
CA PRO A 42 -4.42 0.66 -12.12
C PRO A 42 -5.78 1.36 -12.26
N ALA A 43 -6.26 1.95 -11.16
CA ALA A 43 -7.47 2.80 -11.16
C ALA A 43 -7.14 4.30 -11.30
N GLY A 44 -5.85 4.63 -11.40
CA GLY A 44 -5.32 5.97 -11.50
C GLY A 44 -3.79 5.95 -11.53
N PRO A 45 -3.13 7.11 -11.64
CA PRO A 45 -1.68 7.17 -11.69
C PRO A 45 -1.05 6.77 -10.35
N ALA A 46 0.07 6.06 -10.41
CA ALA A 46 0.90 5.85 -9.24
C ALA A 46 1.51 7.18 -8.78
N THR A 47 1.54 7.38 -7.46
CA THR A 47 2.25 8.50 -6.86
C THR A 47 3.48 7.99 -6.13
N TRP A 48 4.64 8.58 -6.44
CA TRP A 48 5.92 8.21 -5.86
C TRP A 48 6.48 9.36 -5.04
N THR A 49 6.92 9.06 -3.83
CA THR A 49 7.57 10.03 -2.93
C THR A 49 8.83 9.42 -2.37
N PHE A 50 9.95 10.09 -2.61
CA PHE A 50 11.20 9.80 -1.90
C PHE A 50 11.30 10.70 -0.67
N SER A 51 11.79 10.14 0.42
CA SER A 51 11.86 10.85 1.68
C SER A 51 13.08 10.51 2.49
N ILE A 52 13.61 11.52 3.18
CA ILE A 52 14.70 11.41 4.14
C ILE A 52 14.19 11.91 5.49
N SER A 53 14.22 11.04 6.50
CA SER A 53 13.86 11.33 7.87
C SER A 53 15.01 12.04 8.61
N ALA A 54 14.67 12.91 9.57
CA ALA A 54 15.67 13.53 10.42
C ALA A 54 16.20 12.53 11.49
N GLY A 55 17.41 12.80 11.97
CA GLY A 55 17.99 12.09 13.12
C GLY A 55 18.60 10.72 12.81
N GLY A 56 18.98 10.45 11.55
CA GLY A 56 19.93 9.39 11.22
C GLY A 56 21.38 9.89 11.21
N ASP A 57 22.29 9.03 10.76
CA ASP A 57 23.70 9.37 10.58
C ASP A 57 23.87 10.61 9.66
N PRO A 58 24.62 11.64 10.06
CA PRO A 58 24.78 12.86 9.27
C PRO A 58 25.38 12.60 7.89
N ALA A 59 26.40 11.73 7.78
CA ALA A 59 27.09 11.48 6.53
C ALA A 59 26.17 10.76 5.52
N ALA A 60 25.43 9.74 5.96
CA ALA A 60 24.41 9.08 5.14
C ALA A 60 23.30 10.05 4.73
N THR A 61 22.85 10.89 5.67
CA THR A 61 21.81 11.91 5.40
C THR A 61 22.25 12.92 4.34
N GLU A 62 23.51 13.36 4.40
CA GLU A 62 24.10 14.29 3.43
C GLU A 62 24.25 13.65 2.05
N ARG A 63 24.76 12.42 1.97
CA ARG A 63 24.88 11.69 0.68
C ARG A 63 23.53 11.50 0.01
N LEU A 64 22.51 11.07 0.75
CA LEU A 64 21.15 10.91 0.22
C LEU A 64 20.53 12.25 -0.19
N ALA A 65 20.79 13.32 0.56
CA ALA A 65 20.29 14.64 0.23
C ALA A 65 20.96 15.23 -1.02
N ALA A 66 22.28 15.01 -1.18
CA ALA A 66 23.02 15.41 -2.37
C ALA A 66 22.52 14.65 -3.61
N PHE A 67 22.37 13.33 -3.50
CA PHE A 67 21.77 12.49 -4.54
C PHE A 67 20.37 13.00 -4.94
N ALA A 68 19.51 13.27 -3.96
CA ALA A 68 18.16 13.74 -4.24
C ALA A 68 18.16 15.12 -4.90
N ALA A 69 19.07 16.02 -4.51
CA ALA A 69 19.21 17.34 -5.12
C ALA A 69 19.65 17.24 -6.59
N GLU A 70 20.56 16.33 -6.90
CA GLU A 70 21.07 16.10 -8.26
C GLU A 70 20.02 15.45 -9.16
N LEU A 71 19.40 14.35 -8.71
CA LEU A 71 18.47 13.56 -9.54
C LEU A 71 17.04 14.15 -9.58
N LEU A 72 16.55 14.65 -8.44
CA LEU A 72 15.14 15.02 -8.24
C LEU A 72 14.93 16.54 -8.10
N GLY A 73 16.01 17.32 -8.00
CA GLY A 73 15.97 18.75 -7.73
C GLY A 73 15.58 19.09 -6.29
N GLY A 74 14.90 20.22 -6.11
CA GLY A 74 14.49 20.70 -4.79
C GLY A 74 13.42 19.83 -4.13
N PRO A 75 13.38 19.74 -2.78
CA PRO A 75 12.32 19.03 -2.09
C PRO A 75 10.98 19.72 -2.31
N ARG A 76 9.92 18.92 -2.53
CA ARG A 76 8.54 19.43 -2.59
C ARG A 76 8.04 19.89 -1.23
N ARG A 77 8.59 19.33 -0.15
CA ARG A 77 8.20 19.62 1.23
C ARG A 77 9.38 19.40 2.16
N THR A 78 9.60 20.37 3.03
CA THR A 78 10.56 20.27 4.14
C THR A 78 9.82 20.46 5.45
N GLN A 79 9.99 19.52 6.36
CA GLN A 79 9.51 19.58 7.73
C GLN A 79 10.67 19.31 8.68
N ARG A 80 10.51 19.69 9.95
CA ARG A 80 11.51 19.46 11.01
C ARG A 80 11.99 18.00 11.07
N ILE A 81 11.10 17.05 10.79
CA ILE A 81 11.37 15.61 10.95
C ILE A 81 11.61 14.87 9.63
N ARG A 82 11.41 15.51 8.47
CA ARG A 82 11.40 14.82 7.17
C ARG A 82 11.53 15.82 6.01
N ARG A 83 12.24 15.41 4.95
CA ARG A 83 12.24 16.06 3.63
C ARG A 83 11.67 15.11 2.59
N ASP A 84 10.86 15.64 1.67
CA ASP A 84 10.15 14.86 0.65
C ASP A 84 10.41 15.41 -0.75
N TRP A 85 10.51 14.49 -1.72
CA TRP A 85 10.63 14.75 -3.14
C TRP A 85 9.54 13.99 -3.90
N ASN A 86 9.06 14.59 -5.00
CA ASN A 86 8.29 13.84 -5.99
C ASN A 86 9.28 13.02 -6.81
N VAL A 87 8.94 11.77 -7.11
CA VAL A 87 9.75 10.90 -7.96
C VAL A 87 8.94 10.59 -9.21
N ARG A 88 9.55 10.75 -10.38
CA ARG A 88 8.93 10.31 -11.62
C ARG A 88 9.20 8.81 -11.80
N PRO A 89 8.30 8.03 -12.43
CA PRO A 89 8.46 6.58 -12.56
C PRO A 89 9.82 6.15 -13.13
N GLU A 90 10.36 6.91 -14.08
CA GLU A 90 11.66 6.64 -14.71
C GLU A 90 12.86 6.77 -13.77
N ALA A 91 12.73 7.50 -12.65
CA ALA A 91 13.80 7.67 -11.67
C ALA A 91 13.72 6.66 -10.50
N VAL A 92 12.72 5.77 -10.51
CA VAL A 92 12.52 4.78 -9.45
C VAL A 92 13.72 3.83 -9.31
N PRO A 93 14.29 3.27 -10.39
CA PRO A 93 15.45 2.37 -10.27
C PRO A 93 16.64 3.03 -9.56
N GLU A 94 17.01 4.26 -9.95
CA GLU A 94 18.13 5.00 -9.38
C GLU A 94 17.90 5.34 -7.91
N VAL A 95 16.67 5.72 -7.54
CA VAL A 95 16.32 5.99 -6.14
C VAL A 95 16.41 4.72 -5.30
N LEU A 96 15.99 3.56 -5.83
CA LEU A 96 16.11 2.28 -5.14
C LEU A 96 17.57 1.88 -4.92
N GLU A 97 18.45 2.12 -5.90
CA GLU A 97 19.90 1.89 -5.76
C GLU A 97 20.53 2.84 -4.72
N ALA A 98 20.16 4.12 -4.70
CA ALA A 98 20.62 5.05 -3.67
C ALA A 98 20.18 4.62 -2.25
N ILE A 99 18.96 4.10 -2.10
CA ILE A 99 18.49 3.53 -0.83
C ILE A 99 19.28 2.28 -0.47
N ALA A 100 19.61 1.42 -1.44
CA ALA A 100 20.37 0.21 -1.23
C ALA A 100 21.83 0.50 -0.81
N ALA A 101 22.44 1.56 -1.35
CA ALA A 101 23.78 2.02 -0.97
C ALA A 101 23.88 2.40 0.51
N GLU A 102 22.78 2.87 1.11
CA GLU A 102 22.66 3.19 2.54
C GLU A 102 21.91 2.10 3.33
N SER A 103 22.02 0.84 2.90
CA SER A 103 21.36 -0.29 3.56
C SER A 103 21.73 -0.38 5.04
N GLY A 104 20.71 -0.54 5.90
CA GLY A 104 20.84 -0.56 7.35
C GLY A 104 20.82 0.82 8.01
N ALA A 105 20.90 1.92 7.25
CA ALA A 105 20.82 3.25 7.81
C ALA A 105 19.45 3.50 8.46
N THR A 106 19.46 3.84 9.75
CA THR A 106 18.25 4.11 10.53
C THR A 106 18.32 5.50 11.15
N THR A 107 17.16 6.02 11.51
CA THR A 107 17.05 7.13 12.47
C THR A 107 17.39 6.63 13.87
N LYS A 108 17.63 7.56 14.80
CA LYS A 108 17.82 7.27 16.24
C LYS A 108 16.66 6.51 16.90
N TYR A 109 15.51 6.42 16.24
CA TYR A 109 14.33 5.68 16.71
C TYR A 109 14.14 4.33 15.97
N GLY A 110 15.12 3.89 15.18
CA GLY A 110 15.11 2.59 14.48
C GLY A 110 14.27 2.55 13.20
N ALA A 111 13.61 3.65 12.80
CA ALA A 111 12.94 3.75 11.50
C ALA A 111 13.95 3.92 10.36
N SER A 112 13.61 3.50 9.13
CA SER A 112 14.41 3.75 7.93
C SER A 112 14.78 5.24 7.80
N LEU A 113 16.06 5.51 7.55
CA LEU A 113 16.56 6.86 7.28
C LEU A 113 15.94 7.42 6.00
N ALA A 114 15.99 6.66 4.91
CA ALA A 114 15.35 7.03 3.66
C ALA A 114 14.32 5.98 3.22
N THR A 115 13.29 6.43 2.50
CA THR A 115 12.22 5.57 1.99
C THR A 115 11.67 6.12 0.69
N LEU A 116 11.53 5.24 -0.31
CA LEU A 116 10.69 5.47 -1.47
C LEU A 116 9.31 4.86 -1.20
N SER A 117 8.26 5.67 -1.26
CA SER A 117 6.87 5.23 -1.14
C SER A 117 6.16 5.27 -2.48
N GLN A 118 5.47 4.20 -2.84
CA GLN A 118 4.48 4.12 -3.92
C GLN A 118 3.09 4.14 -3.30
N SER A 119 2.18 4.98 -3.78
CA SER A 119 0.74 4.85 -3.50
C SER A 119 -0.02 4.76 -4.81
N LEU A 120 -0.83 3.71 -4.95
CA LEU A 120 -1.52 3.39 -6.19
C LEU A 120 -2.97 2.97 -5.90
N PRO A 121 -3.97 3.71 -6.39
CA PRO A 121 -5.34 3.23 -6.49
C PRO A 121 -5.42 2.08 -7.49
N VAL A 122 -6.13 1.00 -7.13
CA VAL A 122 -6.27 -0.18 -7.98
C VAL A 122 -7.70 -0.69 -8.03
N GLN A 123 -8.02 -1.46 -9.06
CA GLN A 123 -9.15 -2.39 -9.05
C GLN A 123 -8.60 -3.81 -8.94
N LEU A 124 -9.28 -4.67 -8.18
CA LEU A 124 -8.92 -6.08 -8.08
C LEU A 124 -9.49 -6.85 -9.27
N ILE A 125 -8.65 -7.72 -9.84
CA ILE A 125 -9.03 -8.64 -10.90
C ILE A 125 -9.78 -9.83 -10.30
N ASP A 126 -10.87 -10.23 -10.96
CA ASP A 126 -11.55 -11.49 -10.72
C ASP A 126 -10.73 -12.62 -11.38
N PRO A 127 -10.16 -13.56 -10.61
CA PRO A 127 -9.34 -14.62 -11.17
C PRO A 127 -10.09 -15.56 -12.12
N ALA A 128 -11.42 -15.60 -12.06
CA ALA A 128 -12.23 -16.43 -12.94
C ALA A 128 -12.37 -15.83 -14.36
N THR A 129 -12.37 -14.51 -14.48
CA THR A 129 -12.63 -13.81 -15.76
C THR A 129 -11.42 -13.07 -16.30
N GLY A 130 -10.47 -12.70 -15.44
CA GLY A 130 -9.36 -11.81 -15.78
C GLY A 130 -9.74 -10.32 -15.81
N ASP A 131 -11.02 -10.00 -15.61
CA ASP A 131 -11.53 -8.63 -15.59
C ASP A 131 -11.66 -8.09 -14.16
N PRO A 132 -11.69 -6.76 -13.95
CA PRO A 132 -12.01 -6.19 -12.66
C PRO A 132 -13.37 -6.68 -12.11
N PHE A 133 -13.46 -6.91 -10.80
CA PHE A 133 -14.72 -7.34 -10.18
C PHE A 133 -15.88 -6.38 -10.46
N ALA A 134 -16.94 -6.90 -11.08
CA ALA A 134 -18.17 -6.15 -11.31
C ALA A 134 -18.85 -5.76 -9.98
N GLY A 135 -19.42 -4.55 -9.94
CA GLY A 135 -20.18 -4.03 -8.80
C GLY A 135 -19.34 -3.45 -7.66
N LEU A 136 -18.01 -3.42 -7.79
CA LEU A 136 -17.10 -2.80 -6.83
C LEU A 136 -16.65 -1.41 -7.30
N SER A 137 -17.55 -0.43 -7.22
CA SER A 137 -17.24 0.96 -7.55
C SER A 137 -17.75 1.93 -6.48
N PRO A 138 -17.11 3.10 -6.28
CA PRO A 138 -17.55 4.06 -5.26
C PRO A 138 -19.02 4.46 -5.42
N THR A 139 -19.46 4.61 -6.67
CA THR A 139 -20.86 4.95 -7.01
C THR A 139 -21.83 3.85 -6.56
N ALA A 140 -21.47 2.57 -6.66
CA ALA A 140 -22.31 1.47 -6.20
C ALA A 140 -22.57 1.52 -4.68
N PHE A 141 -21.66 2.14 -3.93
CA PHE A 141 -21.75 2.35 -2.48
C PHE A 141 -22.15 3.79 -2.09
N GLY A 142 -22.58 4.62 -3.04
CA GLY A 142 -22.99 6.00 -2.77
C GLY A 142 -21.86 6.90 -2.25
N GLY A 143 -20.59 6.56 -2.52
CA GLY A 143 -19.43 7.30 -2.01
C GLY A 143 -19.21 7.15 -0.50
N PHE A 144 -19.74 6.10 0.13
CA PHE A 144 -19.65 5.92 1.57
C PHE A 144 -18.19 5.86 2.06
N ALA A 145 -17.82 6.82 2.91
CA ALA A 145 -16.52 6.88 3.55
C ALA A 145 -16.43 5.87 4.71
N VAL A 146 -15.40 5.04 4.69
CA VAL A 146 -15.08 4.06 5.74
C VAL A 146 -14.38 4.74 6.92
N ASP A 147 -13.61 5.79 6.65
CA ASP A 147 -12.91 6.56 7.67
C ASP A 147 -12.70 8.03 7.28
N GLY A 148 -12.15 8.81 8.22
CA GLY A 148 -11.79 10.22 8.02
C GLY A 148 -10.51 10.45 7.20
N TYR A 149 -9.88 9.39 6.66
CA TYR A 149 -8.64 9.49 5.89
C TYR A 149 -8.87 9.35 4.37
N GLY A 150 -10.13 9.49 3.93
CA GLY A 150 -10.50 9.47 2.52
C GLY A 150 -10.67 8.07 1.93
N ARG A 151 -10.74 7.02 2.77
CA ARG A 151 -11.01 5.66 2.30
C ARG A 151 -12.51 5.44 2.17
N GLY A 152 -12.94 4.85 1.07
CA GLY A 152 -14.34 4.61 0.77
C GLY A 152 -14.61 3.16 0.34
N LEU A 153 -15.87 2.75 0.47
CA LEU A 153 -16.31 1.47 -0.09
C LEU A 153 -16.24 1.52 -1.62
N GLY A 154 -15.80 0.42 -2.22
CA GLY A 154 -15.56 0.32 -3.66
C GLY A 154 -14.26 0.98 -4.15
N VAL A 155 -13.39 1.45 -3.25
CA VAL A 155 -12.04 1.96 -3.59
C VAL A 155 -10.98 1.02 -3.03
N SER A 156 -10.24 0.35 -3.91
CA SER A 156 -9.06 -0.42 -3.50
C SER A 156 -7.77 0.34 -3.78
N GLY A 157 -6.71 -0.04 -3.09
CA GLY A 157 -5.39 0.52 -3.33
C GLY A 157 -4.33 -0.07 -2.43
N ILE A 158 -3.10 0.32 -2.74
CA ILE A 158 -1.91 -0.17 -2.09
C ILE A 158 -0.97 0.98 -1.77
N ARG A 159 -0.20 0.79 -0.70
CA ARG A 159 0.93 1.65 -0.38
C ARG A 159 2.14 0.80 -0.07
N ALA A 160 3.11 0.81 -0.97
CA ALA A 160 4.39 0.18 -0.77
C ALA A 160 5.40 1.20 -0.24
N SER A 161 6.34 0.75 0.58
CA SER A 161 7.46 1.55 1.07
C SER A 161 8.73 0.71 1.03
N TYR A 162 9.77 1.25 0.41
CA TYR A 162 11.06 0.62 0.22
C TYR A 162 12.09 1.49 0.91
N GLY A 163 12.61 1.04 2.05
CA GLY A 163 13.47 1.86 2.91
C GLY A 163 14.81 1.23 3.21
N THR A 164 15.72 2.07 3.68
CA THR A 164 17.11 1.69 4.03
C THR A 164 17.16 0.59 5.09
N ALA A 165 16.19 0.52 6.00
CA ALA A 165 16.16 -0.47 7.07
C ALA A 165 15.04 -1.53 6.90
N GLY A 166 14.23 -1.43 5.84
CA GLY A 166 13.16 -2.38 5.61
C GLY A 166 12.12 -1.87 4.62
N SER A 167 11.41 -2.84 4.04
CA SER A 167 10.31 -2.60 3.10
C SER A 167 9.00 -3.16 3.63
N ALA A 168 7.89 -2.50 3.30
CA ALA A 168 6.55 -2.88 3.73
C ALA A 168 5.51 -2.61 2.65
N LEU A 169 4.42 -3.38 2.69
CA LEU A 169 3.24 -3.17 1.86
C LEU A 169 2.00 -3.06 2.75
N SER A 170 1.23 -2.02 2.50
CA SER A 170 -0.07 -1.80 3.10
C SER A 170 -1.16 -1.91 2.05
N LEU A 171 -2.29 -2.48 2.45
CA LEU A 171 -3.41 -2.81 1.57
C LEU A 171 -4.70 -2.21 2.14
N TRP A 172 -5.52 -1.61 1.28
CA TRP A 172 -6.93 -1.34 1.54
C TRP A 172 -7.72 -1.90 0.37
N LEU A 173 -8.36 -3.03 0.58
CA LEU A 173 -8.99 -3.79 -0.49
C LEU A 173 -10.49 -3.88 -0.24
N ASN A 174 -11.26 -3.71 -1.30
CA ASN A 174 -12.68 -4.03 -1.38
C ASN A 174 -12.84 -5.30 -2.22
N LEU A 175 -13.50 -6.32 -1.67
CA LEU A 175 -13.73 -7.64 -2.25
C LEU A 175 -15.24 -7.92 -2.29
N PRO A 176 -15.71 -8.79 -3.22
CA PRO A 176 -17.10 -9.22 -3.23
C PRO A 176 -17.50 -9.90 -1.91
N ALA A 177 -18.77 -9.78 -1.53
CA ALA A 177 -19.32 -10.36 -0.29
C ALA A 177 -20.17 -11.62 -0.51
N ASP A 178 -20.00 -12.24 -1.68
CA ASP A 178 -20.72 -13.43 -2.15
C ASP A 178 -19.74 -14.60 -2.35
N GLU A 179 -20.13 -15.64 -3.10
CA GLU A 179 -19.32 -16.83 -3.35
C GLU A 179 -17.93 -16.54 -3.94
N ARG A 180 -17.74 -15.38 -4.57
CA ARG A 180 -16.45 -14.96 -5.14
C ARG A 180 -15.41 -14.57 -4.09
N LEU A 181 -15.83 -14.33 -2.84
CA LEU A 181 -14.94 -13.84 -1.78
C LEU A 181 -13.76 -14.79 -1.51
N ALA A 182 -14.03 -16.09 -1.33
CA ALA A 182 -13.00 -17.05 -0.96
C ALA A 182 -11.98 -17.26 -2.10
N PRO A 183 -12.39 -17.46 -3.36
CA PRO A 183 -11.47 -17.46 -4.50
C PRO A 183 -10.66 -16.17 -4.63
N ALA A 184 -11.29 -15.00 -4.47
CA ALA A 184 -10.60 -13.72 -4.54
C ALA A 184 -9.52 -13.58 -3.45
N ALA A 185 -9.86 -13.92 -2.20
CA ALA A 185 -8.92 -13.90 -1.10
C ALA A 185 -7.76 -14.89 -1.31
N ARG A 186 -8.06 -16.08 -1.86
CA ARG A 186 -7.04 -17.09 -2.17
C ARG A 186 -6.07 -16.59 -3.23
N HIS A 187 -6.59 -16.04 -4.33
CA HIS A 187 -5.78 -15.47 -5.41
C HIS A 187 -4.83 -14.39 -4.90
N LEU A 188 -5.33 -13.48 -4.05
CA LEU A 188 -4.47 -12.48 -3.37
C LEU A 188 -3.41 -13.15 -2.51
N GLN A 189 -3.79 -14.13 -1.68
CA GLN A 189 -2.87 -14.82 -0.80
C GLN A 189 -1.74 -15.55 -1.56
N ASP A 190 -2.03 -16.09 -2.74
CA ASP A 190 -1.05 -16.86 -3.52
C ASP A 190 -0.01 -15.95 -4.20
N HIS A 191 -0.35 -14.68 -4.46
CA HIS A 191 0.53 -13.70 -5.11
C HIS A 191 1.15 -12.69 -4.16
N LEU A 192 0.61 -12.53 -2.94
CA LEU A 192 1.17 -11.62 -1.95
C LEU A 192 2.48 -12.17 -1.35
N PRO A 193 3.49 -11.31 -1.13
CA PRO A 193 4.75 -11.70 -0.50
C PRO A 193 4.65 -11.96 1.02
N PHE A 194 3.44 -12.07 1.57
CA PHE A 194 3.16 -12.34 2.99
C PHE A 194 1.80 -13.00 3.17
N ARG A 195 1.55 -13.51 4.38
CA ARG A 195 0.25 -14.04 4.78
C ARG A 195 -0.71 -12.92 5.18
N LEU A 196 -1.92 -12.94 4.63
CA LEU A 196 -3.00 -12.06 5.03
C LEU A 196 -3.42 -12.39 6.47
N SER A 197 -3.35 -11.40 7.34
CA SER A 197 -3.82 -11.51 8.73
C SER A 197 -5.31 -11.82 8.81
N THR A 198 -5.70 -12.64 9.77
CA THR A 198 -7.11 -12.97 10.04
C THR A 198 -7.89 -11.82 10.70
N LYS A 199 -7.22 -10.76 11.15
CA LYS A 199 -7.81 -9.69 11.97
C LYS A 199 -8.33 -8.49 11.18
N HIS A 200 -8.00 -8.37 9.90
CA HIS A 200 -8.26 -7.18 9.09
C HIS A 200 -9.52 -7.26 8.21
N TRP A 201 -10.26 -8.38 8.31
CA TRP A 201 -11.45 -8.62 7.51
C TRP A 201 -12.70 -8.01 8.16
N ARG A 202 -13.45 -7.22 7.39
CA ARG A 202 -14.75 -6.68 7.79
C ARG A 202 -15.78 -6.87 6.69
N ARG A 203 -17.00 -7.20 7.07
CA ARG A 203 -18.16 -7.20 6.16
C ARG A 203 -18.95 -5.92 6.37
N TRP A 204 -19.25 -5.23 5.28
CA TRP A 204 -20.06 -4.02 5.26
C TRP A 204 -21.42 -4.33 4.66
N GLN A 205 -22.46 -3.99 5.41
CA GLN A 205 -23.84 -4.25 5.05
C GLN A 205 -24.66 -2.97 5.11
N PRO A 206 -25.60 -2.76 4.17
CA PRO A 206 -26.52 -1.64 4.25
C PRO A 206 -27.28 -1.64 5.59
N THR A 207 -27.51 -0.44 6.14
CA THR A 207 -28.46 -0.25 7.25
C THR A 207 -29.87 -0.63 6.80
N ARG A 208 -30.78 -0.90 7.75
CA ARG A 208 -32.19 -1.19 7.43
C ARG A 208 -32.85 -0.03 6.68
N ALA A 209 -32.47 1.19 7.02
CA ALA A 209 -32.94 2.43 6.38
C ALA A 209 -32.28 2.69 5.01
N ARG A 210 -31.22 1.94 4.63
CA ARG A 210 -30.47 2.10 3.37
C ARG A 210 -29.91 3.52 3.17
N ASP A 211 -29.55 4.16 4.26
CA ASP A 211 -28.93 5.48 4.32
C ASP A 211 -27.43 5.42 4.67
N GLY A 212 -26.90 4.22 4.89
CA GLY A 212 -25.48 4.02 5.19
C GLY A 212 -25.11 2.54 5.30
N TYR A 213 -23.94 2.30 5.90
CA TYR A 213 -23.40 0.96 6.11
C TYR A 213 -23.05 0.71 7.57
N ARG A 214 -23.23 -0.54 8.02
CA ARG A 214 -22.66 -1.06 9.27
C ARG A 214 -21.54 -2.04 8.95
N SER A 215 -20.48 -2.05 9.76
CA SER A 215 -19.41 -3.04 9.66
C SER A 215 -19.51 -4.08 10.77
N SER A 216 -19.20 -5.33 10.42
CA SER A 216 -18.97 -6.42 11.37
C SER A 216 -17.63 -7.08 11.10
N LYS A 217 -17.00 -7.63 12.15
CA LYS A 217 -15.80 -8.47 11.97
C LYS A 217 -16.20 -9.71 11.16
N LEU A 218 -15.33 -10.10 10.24
CA LEU A 218 -15.50 -11.32 9.45
C LEU A 218 -14.34 -12.27 9.78
N THR A 219 -14.65 -13.55 9.98
CA THR A 219 -13.60 -14.59 10.01
C THR A 219 -12.88 -14.61 8.67
N SER A 220 -11.56 -14.84 8.68
CA SER A 220 -10.79 -14.90 7.44
C SER A 220 -11.45 -15.86 6.44
N PRO A 221 -11.71 -15.44 5.19
CA PRO A 221 -12.24 -16.32 4.14
C PRO A 221 -11.23 -17.42 3.73
N LEU A 222 -9.99 -17.34 4.26
CA LEU A 222 -8.93 -18.33 4.05
C LEU A 222 -8.86 -19.40 5.15
N ALA A 223 -9.73 -19.33 6.18
CA ALA A 223 -9.71 -20.23 7.33
C ALA A 223 -10.44 -21.58 7.10
N GLY A 224 -10.82 -21.87 5.86
CA GLY A 224 -11.34 -23.17 5.43
C GLY A 224 -10.26 -24.13 4.97
#